data_AF-A0A9P1GKN3-F1
#
_entry.id   AF-A0A9P1GKN3-F1
#
_cell.length_a   1.000
_cell.length_b   1.000
_cell.length_c   1.000
_cell.angle_alpha   90.00
_cell.angle_beta   90.00
_cell.angle_gamma   90.00
#
_symmetry.space_group_name_H-M   'P 1'
#
loop_
_entity.id
_entity.type
_entity.pdbx_description
1 polymer ?
#
loop_
_entity_poly.entity_id
_entity_poly.type
_entity_poly.pdbx_seq_one_letter_code
_entity_poly.pdbx_strand_id
1 'polypeptide(L)'
;MQSTAFRKKRDGKWVTRHFLMQSENWTKKMCDTAFEYAARHGLTRTNEIHGEQEAKLVLSEGFNWEEEDLEVRQSCQRLTVKDPEGRMYDDELSGLTDAQLLQRGHEAVTPEVQAANSSGSFKMSSQLTGQVNVLKDLYQKLEAFQAEAILQLCANCTRADVALNNIVVRARNVKGASAKSTPKPKASSGKKPTRKDSKGKARGSSREGLFTSRIDDPGGRPIPDEDDDLADELLVGFEEGAESACRVVRLAKVAHNRLKRKGMSDPLLAKMAKCGKSKLDSHICQNLHATARKFGKVLPVKISRVPTMYRLSRRKPKRVKCKYPVLFLSDWAECILDMGGHFFLGGKSLDEVDMFGVQLEDFWTKYQQSNPDLGFFRDVPKSDWKLSVPLAIHGDEGTLEGTSSEVPLCRDIHQRLRAWPRGLGKGHDAAILWAWLDEEIRHVPPVDLEFKDIFEVLHWSCLANNRFWHCIYTNGIWLPRSTVVELVKDGWAFVDGYITLAALCCREGWWAYQLRPKLHMMAHIVLDLQWELENEQVEYILSPSVSCTWADEDYIGKVARVSRRTHPWTAAMNTIQRTLGFYRRVWGEKFNKSYFLEGET
;
A
#
# COMPACT_ATOMS: atom_id res chain seq x y z
N MET A 1 27.31 -18.04 25.51
CA MET A 1 26.99 -18.50 24.13
C MET A 1 28.16 -18.15 23.22
N GLN A 2 28.84 -19.15 22.67
CA GLN A 2 29.84 -18.92 21.62
C GLN A 2 29.08 -18.62 20.32
N SER A 3 29.38 -17.47 19.70
CA SER A 3 28.79 -17.03 18.45
C SER A 3 29.26 -17.92 17.30
N THR A 4 28.38 -18.77 16.76
CA THR A 4 28.60 -19.46 15.49
C THR A 4 28.54 -18.44 14.35
N ALA A 5 29.71 -18.06 13.84
CA ALA A 5 29.81 -17.18 12.68
C ALA A 5 29.49 -17.96 11.39
N PHE A 6 28.32 -17.71 10.80
CA PHE A 6 27.91 -18.29 9.53
C PHE A 6 28.79 -17.78 8.38
N ARG A 7 29.54 -18.68 7.73
CA ARG A 7 30.36 -18.36 6.55
C ARG A 7 29.72 -18.95 5.29
N LYS A 8 29.22 -18.09 4.40
CA LYS A 8 28.65 -18.49 3.10
C LYS A 8 29.77 -19.06 2.21
N LYS A 9 29.91 -20.39 2.15
CA LYS A 9 30.81 -21.07 1.21
C LYS A 9 30.13 -21.11 -0.17
N ARG A 10 30.78 -20.52 -1.18
CA ARG A 10 30.36 -20.66 -2.58
C ARG A 10 31.23 -21.72 -3.23
N ASP A 11 30.79 -22.97 -3.19
CA ASP A 11 31.52 -24.06 -3.83
C ASP A 11 31.20 -24.12 -5.33
N GLY A 12 32.11 -23.61 -6.14
CA GLY A 12 32.06 -23.77 -7.59
C GLY A 12 32.39 -25.21 -8.00
N LYS A 13 31.67 -25.74 -9.00
CA LYS A 13 31.94 -27.04 -9.62
C LYS A 13 32.86 -26.86 -10.83
N TRP A 14 33.75 -27.81 -11.06
CA TRP A 14 34.54 -27.88 -12.29
C TRP A 14 33.68 -28.42 -13.42
N VAL A 15 33.58 -27.69 -14.52
CA VAL A 15 32.73 -28.06 -15.66
C VAL A 15 33.42 -27.78 -16.99
N THR A 16 33.15 -28.63 -17.99
CA THR A 16 33.62 -28.47 -19.36
C THR A 16 32.66 -27.57 -20.16
N ARG A 17 33.14 -27.02 -21.29
CA ARG A 17 32.27 -26.26 -22.21
C ARG A 17 31.13 -27.11 -22.75
N HIS A 18 31.39 -28.39 -22.98
CA HIS A 18 30.41 -29.35 -23.48
C HIS A 18 29.25 -29.54 -22.49
N PHE A 19 29.56 -29.70 -21.20
CA PHE A 19 28.55 -29.78 -20.13
C PHE A 19 27.66 -28.54 -20.08
N LEU A 20 28.25 -27.33 -20.12
CA LEU A 20 27.48 -26.09 -20.10
C LEU A 20 26.53 -25.96 -21.30
N MET A 21 26.97 -26.40 -22.48
CA MET A 21 26.15 -26.35 -23.69
C MET A 21 25.01 -27.37 -23.67
N GLN A 22 25.27 -28.60 -23.22
CA GLN A 22 24.28 -29.68 -23.26
C GLN A 22 23.33 -29.70 -22.05
N SER A 23 23.86 -29.50 -20.84
CA SER A 23 23.09 -29.67 -19.60
C SER A 23 22.48 -28.35 -19.12
N GLU A 24 23.20 -27.23 -19.29
CA GLU A 24 22.75 -25.91 -18.83
C GLU A 24 22.16 -25.04 -19.96
N ASN A 25 22.14 -25.55 -21.20
CA ASN A 25 21.69 -24.84 -22.41
C ASN A 25 22.41 -23.50 -22.66
N TRP A 26 23.69 -23.38 -22.31
CA TRP A 26 24.46 -22.17 -22.58
C TRP A 26 24.85 -22.06 -24.05
N THR A 27 24.80 -20.84 -24.59
CA THR A 27 25.33 -20.59 -25.94
C THR A 27 26.86 -20.67 -25.94
N LYS A 28 27.46 -21.04 -27.08
CA LYS A 28 28.93 -21.09 -27.25
C LYS A 28 29.62 -19.81 -26.74
N LYS A 29 29.05 -18.64 -27.05
CA LYS A 29 29.57 -17.33 -26.62
C LYS A 29 29.56 -17.16 -25.09
N MET A 30 28.53 -17.67 -24.40
CA MET A 30 28.46 -17.64 -22.93
C MET A 30 29.55 -18.54 -22.33
N CYS A 31 29.74 -19.74 -22.87
CA CYS A 31 30.80 -20.65 -22.44
C CYS A 31 32.19 -20.04 -22.62
N ASP A 32 32.46 -19.45 -23.79
CA ASP A 32 33.75 -18.80 -24.07
C ASP A 32 34.02 -17.64 -23.09
N THR A 33 33.01 -16.80 -22.83
CA THR A 33 33.12 -15.67 -21.89
C THR A 33 33.37 -16.16 -20.45
N ALA A 34 32.68 -17.21 -20.02
CA ALA A 34 32.85 -17.76 -18.67
C ALA A 34 34.21 -18.45 -18.49
N PHE A 35 34.70 -19.14 -19.51
CA PHE A 35 36.04 -19.75 -19.50
C PHE A 35 37.14 -18.68 -19.53
N GLU A 36 36.96 -17.59 -20.27
CA GLU A 36 37.89 -16.47 -20.26
C GLU A 36 37.95 -15.81 -18.88
N TYR A 37 36.79 -15.62 -18.22
CA TYR A 37 36.72 -15.14 -16.85
C TYR A 37 37.46 -16.09 -15.89
N ALA A 38 37.20 -17.40 -15.97
CA ALA A 38 37.83 -18.39 -15.12
C ALA A 38 39.35 -18.44 -15.32
N ALA A 39 39.83 -18.37 -16.57
CA ALA A 39 41.25 -18.36 -16.89
C ALA A 39 41.97 -17.16 -16.27
N ARG A 40 41.37 -15.96 -16.35
CA ARG A 40 41.93 -14.74 -15.73
C ARG A 40 42.07 -14.83 -14.21
N HIS A 41 41.31 -15.71 -13.55
CA HIS A 41 41.33 -15.89 -12.10
C HIS A 41 42.03 -17.17 -11.66
N GLY A 42 42.71 -17.88 -12.56
CA GLY A 42 43.35 -19.17 -12.24
C GLY A 42 42.35 -20.27 -11.86
N LEU A 43 41.10 -20.15 -12.32
CA LEU A 43 40.01 -21.09 -12.09
C LEU A 43 39.78 -22.03 -13.28
N THR A 44 40.83 -22.28 -14.05
CA THR A 44 40.82 -23.25 -15.16
C THR A 44 41.84 -24.34 -14.89
N ARG A 45 41.51 -25.58 -15.26
CA ARG A 45 42.43 -26.71 -15.25
C ARG A 45 42.21 -27.57 -16.48
N THR A 46 43.19 -28.39 -16.82
CA THR A 46 42.99 -29.49 -17.77
C THR A 46 42.73 -30.75 -16.95
N ASN A 47 41.60 -31.42 -17.18
CA ASN A 47 41.29 -32.65 -16.46
C ASN A 47 42.21 -33.78 -16.97
N GLU A 48 42.86 -34.50 -16.06
CA GLU A 48 43.82 -35.56 -16.39
C GLU A 48 43.16 -36.77 -17.05
N ILE A 49 41.86 -37.00 -16.79
CA ILE A 49 41.14 -38.19 -17.27
C ILE A 49 40.74 -38.03 -18.74
N HIS A 50 40.16 -36.89 -19.10
CA HIS A 50 39.61 -36.68 -20.45
C HIS A 50 40.36 -35.61 -21.27
N GLY A 51 41.39 -34.97 -20.71
CA GLY A 51 42.24 -34.00 -21.41
C GLY A 51 41.55 -32.69 -21.79
N GLU A 52 40.28 -32.50 -21.45
CA GLU A 52 39.55 -31.27 -21.76
C GLU A 52 39.80 -30.18 -20.71
N GLN A 53 39.70 -28.93 -21.14
CA GLN A 53 39.76 -27.78 -20.25
C GLN A 53 38.45 -27.66 -19.46
N GLU A 54 38.57 -27.55 -18.14
CA GLU A 54 37.48 -27.30 -17.20
C GLU A 54 37.64 -25.91 -16.57
N ALA A 55 36.50 -25.28 -16.24
CA ALA A 55 36.44 -24.05 -15.48
C ALA A 55 35.67 -24.28 -14.17
N LYS A 56 36.15 -23.73 -13.05
CA LYS A 56 35.45 -23.77 -11.76
C LYS A 56 34.38 -22.68 -11.74
N LEU A 57 33.13 -23.06 -11.98
CA LEU A 57 31.99 -22.14 -12.08
C LEU A 57 30.93 -22.47 -11.03
N VAL A 58 30.27 -21.45 -10.50
CA VAL A 58 29.11 -21.61 -9.61
C VAL A 58 27.87 -21.67 -10.51
N LEU A 59 27.37 -22.87 -10.79
CA LEU A 59 26.24 -23.08 -11.72
C LEU A 59 24.87 -22.93 -11.05
N SER A 60 24.78 -23.26 -9.77
CA SER A 60 23.60 -23.04 -8.95
C SER A 60 24.02 -22.50 -7.59
N GLU A 61 23.31 -21.48 -7.10
CA GLU A 61 23.41 -21.08 -5.69
C GLU A 61 22.46 -21.99 -4.90
N GLY A 62 22.96 -23.13 -4.43
CA GLY A 62 22.27 -24.00 -3.47
C GLY A 62 22.71 -23.71 -2.04
N PHE A 63 21.78 -23.75 -1.08
CA PHE A 63 22.11 -23.74 0.34
C PHE A 63 22.32 -25.18 0.79
N ASN A 64 23.57 -25.60 1.00
CA ASN A 64 23.84 -26.84 1.72
C ASN A 64 24.00 -26.51 3.20
N TRP A 65 23.17 -27.15 4.01
CA TRP A 65 23.31 -27.21 5.45
C TRP A 65 24.29 -28.34 5.73
N GLU A 66 25.54 -28.01 6.07
CA GLU A 66 26.36 -28.98 6.78
C GLU A 66 26.02 -28.79 8.26
N GLU A 67 25.22 -29.71 8.80
CA GLU A 67 25.19 -29.94 10.25
C GLU A 67 26.60 -30.42 10.61
N GLU A 68 27.37 -29.53 11.22
CA GLU A 68 28.55 -29.95 11.96
C GLU A 68 28.01 -30.78 13.12
N ASP A 69 28.20 -32.11 13.07
CA ASP A 69 27.82 -33.06 14.11
C ASP A 69 28.48 -32.66 15.44
N LEU A 70 27.84 -31.74 16.16
CA LEU A 70 28.04 -31.58 17.58
C LEU A 70 27.26 -32.73 18.21
N GLU A 71 27.96 -33.68 18.82
CA GLU A 71 27.39 -34.75 19.65
C GLU A 71 26.44 -34.15 20.71
N VAL A 72 25.17 -34.03 20.37
CA VAL A 72 24.11 -33.71 21.32
C VAL A 72 23.79 -35.00 22.04
N ARG A 73 24.29 -35.12 23.29
CA ARG A 73 23.78 -36.08 24.26
C ARG A 73 22.29 -35.79 24.50
N GLN A 74 21.41 -36.47 23.77
CA GLN A 74 19.99 -36.53 24.09
C GLN A 74 19.80 -37.35 25.37
N SER A 75 19.66 -36.68 26.52
CA SER A 75 18.99 -37.29 27.67
C SER A 75 17.49 -37.14 27.47
N CYS A 76 16.86 -38.12 26.83
CA CYS A 76 15.41 -38.23 26.77
C CYS A 76 14.91 -38.74 28.14
N GLN A 77 14.59 -37.84 29.07
CA GLN A 77 13.90 -38.23 30.31
C GLN A 77 12.40 -38.31 30.03
N ARG A 78 11.92 -39.54 29.88
CA ARG A 78 10.50 -39.89 29.90
C ARG A 78 9.99 -39.72 31.33
N LEU A 79 9.18 -38.69 31.59
CA LEU A 79 8.57 -38.45 32.89
C LEU A 79 7.37 -39.40 33.06
N THR A 80 7.47 -40.39 33.94
CA THR A 80 6.32 -41.18 34.41
C THR A 80 5.85 -40.63 35.74
N VAL A 81 4.60 -40.17 35.79
CA VAL A 81 3.96 -39.71 37.02
C VAL A 81 3.30 -40.90 37.69
N LYS A 82 3.71 -41.20 38.94
CA LYS A 82 3.06 -42.19 39.80
C LYS A 82 2.21 -41.47 40.84
N ASP A 83 1.12 -42.08 41.26
CA ASP A 83 0.38 -41.64 42.44
C ASP A 83 1.19 -41.92 43.74
N PRO A 84 0.76 -41.41 44.90
CA PRO A 84 1.43 -41.63 46.18
C PRO A 84 1.54 -43.11 46.60
N GLU A 85 0.74 -43.99 45.99
CA GLU A 85 0.77 -45.44 46.24
C GLU A 85 1.60 -46.21 45.19
N GLY A 86 2.24 -45.52 44.24
CA GLY A 86 3.17 -46.10 43.28
C GLY A 86 2.53 -46.79 42.07
N ARG A 87 1.23 -46.59 41.81
CA ARG A 87 0.55 -47.13 40.62
C ARG A 87 0.82 -46.23 39.41
N MET A 88 1.10 -46.87 38.28
CA MET A 88 1.28 -46.20 36.99
C MET A 88 -0.09 -46.10 36.32
N TYR A 89 -0.46 -44.92 35.84
CA TYR A 89 -1.62 -44.76 34.97
C TYR A 89 -1.28 -45.29 33.59
N ASP A 90 -1.64 -46.53 33.29
CA ASP A 90 -1.70 -47.02 31.92
C ASP A 90 -2.99 -47.84 31.70
N ASP A 91 -3.68 -47.50 30.61
CA ASP A 91 -4.43 -48.39 29.72
C ASP A 91 -5.85 -48.94 30.06
N GLU A 92 -6.65 -48.26 30.90
CA GLU A 92 -8.08 -48.63 31.06
C GLU A 92 -9.09 -47.71 30.34
N LEU A 93 -8.63 -46.67 29.64
CA LEU A 93 -9.49 -45.71 28.94
C LEU A 93 -9.46 -45.83 27.40
N SER A 94 -8.61 -46.68 26.85
CA SER A 94 -8.40 -46.85 25.40
C SER A 94 -9.53 -47.61 24.69
N GLY A 95 -10.67 -47.87 25.33
CA GLY A 95 -11.78 -48.64 24.74
C GLY A 95 -13.20 -48.16 25.08
N LEU A 96 -13.38 -47.01 25.74
CA LEU A 96 -14.71 -46.49 26.08
C LEU A 96 -15.19 -45.47 25.04
N THR A 97 -16.44 -45.60 24.63
CA THR A 97 -17.11 -44.60 23.78
C THR A 97 -17.56 -43.41 24.61
N ASP A 98 -17.67 -42.23 24.00
CA ASP A 98 -18.07 -40.98 24.70
C ASP A 98 -19.41 -41.11 25.46
N ALA A 99 -20.31 -41.97 24.98
CA ALA A 99 -21.58 -42.27 25.66
C ALA A 99 -21.39 -43.02 27.00
N GLN A 100 -20.38 -43.88 27.10
CA GLN A 100 -20.06 -44.63 28.34
C GLN A 100 -19.35 -43.75 29.37
N LEU A 101 -18.60 -42.76 28.91
CA LEU A 101 -17.99 -41.74 29.78
C LEU A 101 -19.05 -40.80 30.38
N LEU A 102 -20.08 -40.44 29.59
CA LEU A 102 -21.21 -39.61 30.04
C LEU A 102 -22.13 -40.33 31.05
N GLN A 103 -22.30 -41.65 30.91
CA GLN A 103 -23.17 -42.42 31.82
C GLN A 103 -22.53 -42.62 33.21
N ARG A 104 -21.19 -42.69 33.29
CA ARG A 104 -20.45 -42.77 34.56
C ARG A 104 -20.43 -41.45 35.35
N GLY A 105 -20.68 -40.32 34.71
CA GLY A 105 -20.74 -39.01 35.37
C GLY A 105 -22.00 -38.77 36.20
N HIS A 106 -23.05 -39.59 36.05
CA HIS A 106 -24.36 -39.35 36.67
C HIS A 106 -24.69 -40.25 37.87
N GLU A 107 -23.85 -41.23 38.22
CA GLU A 107 -24.06 -42.14 39.36
C GLU A 107 -23.04 -41.93 40.48
N ALA A 108 -22.98 -40.73 41.06
CA ALA A 108 -22.28 -40.52 42.34
C ALA A 108 -22.73 -39.21 43.03
N VAL A 109 -23.96 -39.18 43.56
CA VAL A 109 -24.32 -38.20 44.60
C VAL A 109 -25.14 -38.92 45.67
N THR A 110 -24.48 -39.32 46.76
CA THR A 110 -25.14 -39.70 48.01
C THR A 110 -25.23 -38.50 48.95
N PRO A 111 -26.24 -38.43 49.86
CA PRO A 111 -26.51 -37.22 50.65
C PRO A 111 -25.56 -36.97 51.83
N GLU A 112 -24.49 -37.75 52.02
CA GLU A 112 -23.67 -37.71 53.25
C GLU A 112 -22.47 -36.75 53.24
N VAL A 113 -22.27 -35.95 52.17
CA VAL A 113 -21.07 -35.09 52.04
C VAL A 113 -21.31 -33.62 52.49
N GLN A 114 -22.51 -33.24 52.93
CA GLN A 114 -22.79 -31.84 53.31
C GLN A 114 -22.27 -31.39 54.70
N ALA A 115 -21.59 -32.23 55.48
CA ALA A 115 -21.15 -31.89 56.83
C ALA A 115 -19.64 -31.57 57.01
N ALA A 116 -18.81 -31.59 55.96
CA ALA A 116 -17.34 -31.49 56.09
C ALA A 116 -16.68 -30.25 55.44
N ASN A 117 -17.43 -29.18 55.13
CA ASN A 117 -16.90 -28.03 54.36
C ASN A 117 -16.68 -26.75 55.17
N SER A 118 -15.87 -26.79 56.24
CA SER A 118 -15.42 -25.55 56.91
C SER A 118 -13.92 -25.43 57.18
N SER A 119 -13.09 -26.42 56.82
CA SER A 119 -11.64 -26.37 57.08
C SER A 119 -10.73 -26.77 55.90
N GLY A 120 -11.29 -27.11 54.73
CA GLY A 120 -10.51 -27.53 53.55
C GLY A 120 -10.14 -26.42 52.54
N SER A 121 -10.74 -25.22 52.64
CA SER A 121 -10.68 -24.20 51.58
C SER A 121 -9.27 -23.59 51.37
N PHE A 122 -8.46 -23.51 52.43
CA PHE A 122 -7.17 -22.81 52.34
C PHE A 122 -6.05 -23.63 51.65
N LYS A 123 -6.09 -24.96 51.72
CA LYS A 123 -5.08 -25.83 51.06
C LYS A 123 -5.30 -25.96 49.57
N MET A 124 -6.56 -25.91 49.12
CA MET A 124 -6.87 -26.02 47.69
C MET A 124 -6.46 -24.74 46.94
N SER A 125 -6.62 -23.57 47.57
CA SER A 125 -6.24 -22.28 46.97
C SER A 125 -4.73 -22.15 46.72
N SER A 126 -3.87 -22.60 47.64
CA SER A 126 -2.42 -22.55 47.44
C SER A 126 -1.94 -23.53 46.36
N GLN A 127 -2.58 -24.70 46.26
CA GLN A 127 -2.28 -25.70 45.24
C GLN A 127 -2.73 -25.25 43.84
N LEU A 128 -3.90 -24.63 43.73
CA LEU A 128 -4.39 -23.98 42.51
C LEU A 128 -3.48 -22.82 42.08
N THR A 129 -3.03 -21.98 43.02
CA THR A 129 -2.12 -20.87 42.72
C THR A 129 -0.78 -21.37 42.18
N GLY A 130 -0.25 -22.47 42.74
CA GLY A 130 0.94 -23.13 42.21
C GLY A 130 0.78 -23.66 40.79
N GLN A 131 -0.33 -24.31 40.49
CA GLN A 131 -0.62 -24.84 39.14
C GLN A 131 -0.84 -23.71 38.12
N VAL A 132 -1.50 -22.62 38.50
CA VAL A 132 -1.68 -21.44 37.63
C VAL A 132 -0.34 -20.79 37.30
N ASN A 133 0.59 -20.70 38.25
CA ASN A 133 1.92 -20.15 37.99
C ASN A 133 2.77 -21.03 37.06
N VAL A 134 2.67 -22.36 37.18
CA VAL A 134 3.33 -23.29 36.25
C VAL A 134 2.76 -23.16 34.83
N LEU A 135 1.45 -23.01 34.69
CA LEU A 135 0.80 -22.78 33.39
C LEU A 135 1.21 -21.43 32.78
N LYS A 136 1.32 -20.37 33.59
CA LYS A 136 1.82 -19.06 33.14
C LYS A 136 3.26 -19.13 32.63
N ASP A 137 4.14 -19.82 33.34
CA ASP A 137 5.54 -19.99 32.94
C ASP A 137 5.67 -20.85 31.67
N LEU A 138 4.85 -21.90 31.52
CA LEU A 138 4.77 -22.68 30.28
C LEU A 138 4.23 -21.86 29.11
N TYR A 139 3.23 -21.01 29.33
CA TYR A 139 2.67 -20.14 28.31
C TYR A 139 3.71 -19.11 27.82
N GLN A 140 4.43 -18.46 28.74
CA GLN A 140 5.52 -17.54 28.40
C GLN A 140 6.66 -18.21 27.62
N LYS A 141 7.00 -19.46 27.98
CA LYS A 141 8.00 -20.25 27.23
C LYS A 141 7.50 -20.63 25.84
N LEU A 142 6.21 -20.97 25.70
CA LEU A 142 5.59 -21.29 24.42
C LEU A 142 5.52 -20.05 23.53
N GLU A 143 5.17 -18.89 24.10
CA GLU A 143 5.11 -17.60 23.41
C GLU A 143 6.50 -17.16 22.93
N ALA A 144 7.53 -17.29 23.78
CA ALA A 144 8.91 -17.02 23.38
C ALA A 144 9.38 -17.95 22.24
N PHE A 145 9.03 -19.24 22.32
CA PHE A 145 9.37 -20.23 21.29
C PHE A 145 8.63 -19.95 19.96
N GLN A 146 7.35 -19.60 20.02
CA GLN A 146 6.56 -19.23 18.85
C GLN A 146 7.05 -17.92 18.22
N ALA A 147 7.37 -16.91 19.03
CA ALA A 147 7.95 -15.66 18.57
C ALA A 147 9.31 -15.89 17.87
N GLU A 148 10.18 -16.72 18.44
CA GLU A 148 11.46 -17.09 17.82
C GLU A 148 11.26 -17.87 16.52
N ALA A 149 10.35 -18.85 16.48
CA ALA A 149 10.04 -19.62 15.27
C ALA A 149 9.45 -18.74 14.15
N ILE A 150 8.55 -17.81 14.48
CA ILE A 150 7.97 -16.85 13.54
C ILE A 150 9.03 -15.87 13.04
N LEU A 151 9.88 -15.32 13.92
CA LEU A 151 11.00 -14.47 13.54
C LEU A 151 11.99 -15.19 12.63
N GLN A 152 12.29 -16.46 12.91
CA GLN A 152 13.14 -17.31 12.08
C GLN A 152 12.54 -17.50 10.68
N LEU A 153 11.23 -17.79 10.60
CA LEU A 153 10.50 -17.96 9.35
C LEU A 153 10.48 -16.64 8.54
N CYS A 154 10.19 -15.51 9.20
CA CYS A 154 10.19 -14.19 8.57
C CYS A 154 11.59 -13.78 8.08
N ALA A 155 12.66 -14.06 8.86
CA ALA A 155 14.03 -13.84 8.44
C ALA A 155 14.42 -14.72 7.24
N ASN A 156 13.89 -15.94 7.15
CA ASN A 156 14.09 -16.83 6.01
C ASN A 156 13.37 -16.33 4.76
N CYS A 157 12.10 -15.92 4.89
CA CYS A 157 11.32 -15.30 3.81
C CYS A 157 12.00 -14.04 3.27
N THR A 158 12.43 -13.14 4.15
CA THR A 158 13.11 -11.89 3.77
C THR A 158 14.43 -12.16 3.05
N ARG A 159 15.21 -13.15 3.52
CA ARG A 159 16.46 -13.57 2.85
C ARG A 159 16.21 -14.14 1.46
N ALA A 160 15.18 -14.97 1.29
CA ALA A 160 14.80 -15.51 -0.01
C ALA A 160 14.39 -14.40 -0.99
N ASP A 161 13.66 -13.39 -0.51
CA ASP A 161 13.18 -12.27 -1.32
C ASP A 161 14.34 -11.37 -1.78
N VAL A 162 15.28 -11.04 -0.87
CA VAL A 162 16.51 -10.31 -1.21
C VAL A 162 17.37 -11.09 -2.22
N ALA A 163 17.44 -12.41 -2.11
CA ALA A 163 18.15 -13.25 -3.08
C ALA A 163 17.50 -13.20 -4.47
N LEU A 164 16.16 -13.30 -4.53
CA LEU A 164 15.39 -13.20 -5.77
C LEU A 164 15.58 -11.83 -6.44
N ASN A 165 15.51 -10.75 -5.67
CA ASN A 165 15.72 -9.39 -6.16
C ASN A 165 17.13 -9.19 -6.73
N ASN A 166 18.16 -9.76 -6.09
CA ASN A 166 19.53 -9.72 -6.62
C ASN A 166 19.69 -10.46 -7.95
N ILE A 167 19.01 -11.60 -8.13
CA ILE A 167 18.99 -12.35 -9.40
C ILE A 167 18.33 -11.51 -10.50
N VAL A 168 17.19 -10.88 -10.22
CA VAL A 168 16.48 -10.02 -11.17
C VAL A 168 17.32 -8.80 -11.58
N VAL A 169 18.01 -8.17 -10.63
CA VAL A 169 18.92 -7.03 -10.92
C VAL A 169 20.10 -7.48 -11.79
N ARG A 170 20.70 -8.65 -11.52
CA ARG A 170 21.80 -9.19 -12.34
C ARG A 170 21.36 -9.56 -13.76
N ALA A 171 20.20 -10.21 -13.91
CA ALA A 171 19.65 -10.58 -15.22
C ALA A 171 19.41 -9.36 -16.13
N ARG A 172 19.10 -8.19 -15.55
CA ARG A 172 18.93 -6.93 -16.30
C ARG A 172 20.24 -6.34 -16.83
N ASN A 173 21.33 -6.46 -16.07
CA ASN A 173 22.64 -5.95 -16.49
C ASN A 173 23.24 -6.76 -17.65
N VAL A 174 22.80 -8.01 -17.86
CA VAL A 174 23.26 -8.86 -18.97
C VAL A 174 22.63 -8.48 -20.32
N LYS A 175 21.43 -7.88 -20.34
CA LYS A 175 20.71 -7.52 -21.58
C LYS A 175 21.15 -6.18 -22.23
N GLY A 176 22.12 -5.47 -21.67
CA GLY A 176 22.61 -4.19 -22.21
C GLY A 176 23.64 -4.29 -23.33
N ALA A 177 24.09 -5.49 -23.72
CA ALA A 177 25.19 -5.70 -24.67
C ALA A 177 24.75 -6.38 -25.98
N SER A 178 23.89 -5.74 -26.76
CA SER A 178 23.56 -6.10 -28.16
C SER A 178 22.72 -4.95 -28.76
N ALA A 179 22.97 -4.33 -29.92
CA ALA A 179 23.81 -4.64 -31.07
C ALA A 179 24.34 -3.32 -31.68
N LYS A 180 25.57 -3.32 -32.20
CA LYS A 180 26.09 -2.24 -33.05
C LYS A 180 25.29 -2.21 -34.35
N SER A 181 24.57 -1.12 -34.60
CA SER A 181 23.85 -0.87 -35.85
C SER A 181 24.82 -0.78 -37.03
N THR A 182 24.55 -1.56 -38.07
CA THR A 182 25.22 -1.47 -39.38
C THR A 182 25.00 -0.10 -40.04
N PRO A 183 26.00 0.45 -40.77
CA PRO A 183 25.90 1.77 -41.39
C PRO A 183 24.99 1.74 -42.62
N LYS A 184 24.03 2.68 -42.70
CA LYS A 184 23.16 2.90 -43.86
C LYS A 184 23.93 3.54 -45.04
N PRO A 185 23.65 3.14 -46.29
CA PRO A 185 24.27 3.73 -47.47
C PRO A 185 23.72 5.15 -47.76
N LYS A 186 24.61 6.02 -48.24
CA LYS A 186 24.35 7.43 -48.59
C LYS A 186 23.44 7.51 -49.83
N ALA A 187 22.29 8.17 -49.69
CA ALA A 187 21.44 8.55 -50.80
C ALA A 187 21.98 9.80 -51.51
N SER A 188 22.01 9.74 -52.83
CA SER A 188 22.50 10.76 -53.75
C SER A 188 21.54 11.96 -53.86
N SER A 189 22.14 13.14 -54.01
CA SER A 189 21.49 14.43 -54.17
C SER A 189 20.82 14.58 -55.54
N GLY A 190 19.49 14.64 -55.57
CA GLY A 190 18.68 14.96 -56.75
C GLY A 190 18.15 16.40 -56.72
N LYS A 191 18.38 17.12 -57.83
CA LYS A 191 18.11 18.54 -58.11
C LYS A 191 16.64 18.98 -57.90
N LYS A 192 16.47 20.19 -57.36
CA LYS A 192 15.23 21.00 -57.42
C LYS A 192 14.98 21.49 -58.86
N PRO A 193 13.72 21.54 -59.32
CA PRO A 193 13.30 22.48 -60.34
C PRO A 193 12.54 23.67 -59.74
N THR A 194 12.65 24.76 -60.48
CA THR A 194 12.28 26.15 -60.19
C THR A 194 10.77 26.38 -60.26
N ARG A 195 10.31 27.26 -59.37
CA ARG A 195 8.92 27.72 -59.23
C ARG A 195 8.68 28.82 -60.28
N LYS A 196 7.71 28.63 -61.16
CA LYS A 196 7.27 29.64 -62.15
C LYS A 196 5.95 30.25 -61.69
N ASP A 197 5.88 31.57 -61.78
CA ASP A 197 4.75 32.42 -61.43
C ASP A 197 3.53 32.20 -62.32
N SER A 198 2.33 32.33 -61.73
CA SER A 198 1.17 32.86 -62.46
C SER A 198 0.16 33.49 -61.50
N LYS A 199 0.03 34.81 -61.64
CA LYS A 199 -1.05 35.69 -61.16
C LYS A 199 -2.36 35.43 -61.92
N GLY A 200 -3.49 35.75 -61.29
CA GLY A 200 -4.76 36.11 -61.96
C GLY A 200 -5.99 35.65 -61.17
N LYS A 201 -6.73 36.57 -60.51
CA LYS A 201 -8.08 37.09 -60.90
C LYS A 201 -9.21 36.04 -60.79
N ALA A 202 -10.45 36.31 -60.39
CA ALA A 202 -11.20 37.40 -59.76
C ALA A 202 -12.63 36.86 -59.51
N ARG A 203 -13.34 37.42 -58.50
CA ARG A 203 -14.80 37.67 -58.37
C ARG A 203 -15.90 36.70 -58.90
N GLY A 204 -16.92 36.50 -58.04
CA GLY A 204 -18.34 36.19 -58.36
C GLY A 204 -18.93 35.25 -57.28
N SER A 205 -19.85 35.57 -56.36
CA SER A 205 -21.15 36.29 -56.32
C SER A 205 -22.31 35.59 -57.03
N SER A 206 -23.12 34.83 -56.28
CA SER A 206 -24.62 34.74 -56.26
C SER A 206 -25.03 33.47 -55.47
N ARG A 207 -25.81 33.49 -54.38
CA ARG A 207 -27.31 33.57 -54.30
C ARG A 207 -27.97 32.60 -55.30
N GLU A 208 -28.89 31.68 -54.99
CA GLU A 208 -30.06 31.75 -54.11
C GLU A 208 -30.82 30.38 -54.13
N GLY A 209 -31.75 30.14 -53.19
CA GLY A 209 -32.76 29.06 -53.20
C GLY A 209 -32.53 27.97 -52.12
N LEU A 210 -33.47 27.57 -51.26
CA LEU A 210 -34.93 27.59 -51.33
C LEU A 210 -35.56 27.43 -49.92
N PHE A 211 -36.74 28.03 -49.74
CA PHE A 211 -37.85 27.75 -48.78
C PHE A 211 -38.07 26.24 -48.53
N THR A 212 -38.69 25.67 -47.48
CA THR A 212 -39.55 25.97 -46.31
C THR A 212 -39.65 24.63 -45.55
N SER A 213 -39.83 24.52 -44.23
CA SER A 213 -41.13 24.62 -43.57
C SER A 213 -40.99 24.56 -42.04
N ARG A 214 -41.91 25.26 -41.37
CA ARG A 214 -42.24 25.14 -39.95
C ARG A 214 -42.85 23.77 -39.65
N ILE A 215 -42.48 23.18 -38.52
CA ILE A 215 -43.37 22.37 -37.70
C ILE A 215 -43.23 22.91 -36.27
N ASP A 216 -44.34 23.47 -35.79
CA ASP A 216 -44.57 23.74 -34.38
C ASP A 216 -44.80 22.39 -33.67
N ASP A 217 -43.99 22.08 -32.66
CA ASP A 217 -44.20 20.93 -31.78
C ASP A 217 -44.69 21.45 -30.41
N PRO A 218 -45.99 21.26 -30.07
CA PRO A 218 -46.55 21.62 -28.78
C PRO A 218 -46.33 20.44 -27.82
N GLY A 219 -45.08 20.26 -27.40
CA GLY A 219 -44.68 19.10 -26.61
C GLY A 219 -43.63 19.47 -25.56
N GLY A 220 -44.03 20.28 -24.58
CA GLY A 220 -43.21 20.56 -23.40
C GLY A 220 -42.88 19.26 -22.66
N ARG A 221 -41.70 18.72 -22.90
CA ARG A 221 -41.05 17.80 -21.96
C ARG A 221 -40.30 18.65 -20.93
N PRO A 222 -40.37 18.31 -19.63
CA PRO A 222 -39.44 18.88 -18.66
C PRO A 222 -38.04 18.49 -19.14
N ILE A 223 -37.20 19.48 -19.40
CA ILE A 223 -35.77 19.28 -19.54
C ILE A 223 -35.32 18.79 -18.16
N PRO A 224 -34.71 17.59 -18.03
CA PRO A 224 -34.14 17.18 -16.76
C PRO A 224 -33.11 18.24 -16.37
N ASP A 225 -33.09 18.65 -15.10
CA ASP A 225 -32.02 19.50 -14.57
C ASP A 225 -30.68 18.78 -14.73
N GLU A 226 -30.02 18.95 -15.88
CA GLU A 226 -28.62 18.58 -16.18
C GLU A 226 -27.62 19.57 -15.54
N ASP A 227 -28.08 20.40 -14.59
CA ASP A 227 -27.28 21.49 -14.03
C ASP A 227 -26.23 21.01 -13.00
N ASP A 228 -26.29 19.75 -12.54
CA ASP A 228 -25.28 19.15 -11.65
C ASP A 228 -24.15 18.38 -12.39
N ASP A 229 -24.37 17.94 -13.64
CA ASP A 229 -23.37 17.13 -14.37
C ASP A 229 -22.15 17.95 -14.81
N LEU A 230 -22.28 19.27 -14.99
CA LEU A 230 -21.17 20.09 -15.49
C LEU A 230 -20.06 20.31 -14.45
N ALA A 231 -20.42 20.36 -13.17
CA ALA A 231 -19.48 20.48 -12.06
C ALA A 231 -18.73 19.15 -11.84
N ASP A 232 -19.44 18.04 -11.88
CA ASP A 232 -18.88 16.68 -11.81
C ASP A 232 -18.02 16.34 -13.04
N GLU A 233 -18.40 16.84 -14.22
CA GLU A 233 -17.59 16.68 -15.44
C GLU A 233 -16.31 17.56 -15.41
N LEU A 234 -16.37 18.74 -14.78
CA LEU A 234 -15.20 19.56 -14.46
C LEU A 234 -14.30 18.91 -13.38
N LEU A 235 -14.88 18.14 -12.46
CA LEU A 235 -14.17 17.35 -11.44
C LEU A 235 -13.34 16.24 -12.08
N VAL A 236 -13.96 15.40 -12.92
CA VAL A 236 -13.28 14.32 -13.68
C VAL A 236 -12.18 14.89 -14.58
N GLY A 237 -12.45 16.05 -15.20
CA GLY A 237 -11.48 16.74 -16.03
C GLY A 237 -10.16 16.97 -15.30
N PHE A 238 -10.13 17.59 -14.11
CA PHE A 238 -8.89 17.93 -13.36
C PHE A 238 -8.01 16.74 -12.99
N GLU A 239 -8.59 15.56 -12.80
CA GLU A 239 -7.85 14.33 -12.53
C GLU A 239 -7.12 13.76 -13.77
N GLU A 240 -7.31 14.33 -14.97
CA GLU A 240 -6.75 13.83 -16.24
C GLU A 240 -5.54 14.65 -16.77
N GLY A 241 -5.12 15.73 -16.09
CA GLY A 241 -3.90 16.52 -16.37
C GLY A 241 -3.86 17.36 -17.65
N ALA A 242 -2.99 17.09 -18.63
CA ALA A 242 -2.87 18.00 -19.80
C ALA A 242 -4.16 18.03 -20.65
N GLU A 243 -4.86 16.89 -20.72
CA GLU A 243 -6.19 16.77 -21.31
C GLU A 243 -7.25 17.47 -20.45
N SER A 244 -7.06 17.51 -19.12
CA SER A 244 -7.87 18.32 -18.22
C SER A 244 -7.91 19.78 -18.60
N ALA A 245 -6.75 20.43 -18.72
CA ALA A 245 -6.70 21.86 -18.94
C ALA A 245 -7.35 22.21 -20.29
N CYS A 246 -7.16 21.35 -21.28
CA CYS A 246 -7.88 21.42 -22.55
C CYS A 246 -9.39 21.24 -22.37
N ARG A 247 -9.83 20.27 -21.57
CA ARG A 247 -11.25 20.00 -21.26
C ARG A 247 -11.89 21.16 -20.51
N VAL A 248 -11.28 21.65 -19.44
CA VAL A 248 -11.71 22.83 -18.66
C VAL A 248 -11.85 24.06 -19.55
N VAL A 249 -10.88 24.31 -20.44
CA VAL A 249 -10.96 25.43 -21.38
C VAL A 249 -12.06 25.22 -22.43
N ARG A 250 -12.30 23.99 -22.89
CA ARG A 250 -13.43 23.66 -23.78
C ARG A 250 -14.77 23.87 -23.07
N LEU A 251 -14.94 23.37 -21.85
CA LEU A 251 -16.15 23.54 -21.04
C LEU A 251 -16.39 25.01 -20.74
N ALA A 252 -15.37 25.77 -20.32
CA ALA A 252 -15.47 27.22 -20.13
C ALA A 252 -15.89 27.95 -21.43
N LYS A 253 -15.41 27.49 -22.59
CA LYS A 253 -15.83 28.03 -23.90
C LYS A 253 -17.27 27.70 -24.25
N VAL A 254 -17.73 26.48 -23.95
CA VAL A 254 -19.13 26.06 -24.12
C VAL A 254 -20.04 26.90 -23.21
N ALA A 255 -19.72 26.97 -21.91
CA ALA A 255 -20.44 27.76 -20.92
C ALA A 255 -20.49 29.26 -21.31
N HIS A 256 -19.35 29.85 -21.67
CA HIS A 256 -19.28 31.25 -22.11
C HIS A 256 -20.18 31.51 -23.34
N ASN A 257 -20.17 30.62 -24.34
CA ASN A 257 -21.01 30.76 -25.53
C ASN A 257 -22.51 30.61 -25.19
N ARG A 258 -22.87 29.72 -24.25
CA ARG A 258 -24.25 29.53 -23.78
C ARG A 258 -24.76 30.77 -23.06
N LEU A 259 -23.97 31.33 -22.13
CA LEU A 259 -24.29 32.59 -21.45
C LEU A 259 -24.45 33.73 -22.45
N LYS A 260 -23.52 33.85 -23.41
CA LYS A 260 -23.55 34.89 -24.44
C LYS A 260 -24.84 34.83 -25.29
N ARG A 261 -25.35 33.64 -25.62
CA ARG A 261 -26.63 33.47 -26.32
C ARG A 261 -27.83 33.94 -25.49
N LYS A 262 -27.74 33.81 -24.16
CA LYS A 262 -28.74 34.33 -23.21
C LYS A 262 -28.55 35.82 -22.89
N GLY A 263 -27.64 36.53 -23.57
CA GLY A 263 -27.33 37.94 -23.28
C GLY A 263 -26.50 38.15 -22.01
N MET A 264 -26.02 37.09 -21.36
CA MET A 264 -25.21 37.15 -20.15
C MET A 264 -23.72 37.01 -20.50
N SER A 265 -22.85 37.70 -19.75
CA SER A 265 -21.40 37.59 -19.94
C SER A 265 -20.70 37.49 -18.59
N ASP A 266 -20.16 36.31 -18.30
CA ASP A 266 -19.21 36.12 -17.19
C ASP A 266 -17.78 36.44 -17.68
N PRO A 267 -17.11 37.47 -17.12
CA PRO A 267 -15.77 37.89 -17.53
C PRO A 267 -14.66 36.86 -17.23
N LEU A 268 -14.82 36.04 -16.19
CA LEU A 268 -13.88 34.99 -15.79
C LEU A 268 -13.98 33.80 -16.75
N LEU A 269 -15.20 33.33 -17.02
CA LEU A 269 -15.44 32.28 -18.03
C LEU A 269 -14.98 32.73 -19.41
N ALA A 270 -15.23 33.99 -19.79
CA ALA A 270 -14.77 34.55 -21.05
C ALA A 270 -13.23 34.54 -21.19
N LYS A 271 -12.50 34.76 -20.09
CA LYS A 271 -11.03 34.75 -20.08
C LYS A 271 -10.47 33.33 -19.99
N MET A 272 -11.08 32.42 -19.24
CA MET A 272 -10.73 30.99 -19.24
C MET A 272 -10.96 30.36 -20.62
N ALA A 273 -12.07 30.68 -21.28
CA ALA A 273 -12.36 30.26 -22.65
C ALA A 273 -11.31 30.75 -23.68
N LYS A 274 -10.63 31.87 -23.39
CA LYS A 274 -9.56 32.44 -24.23
C LYS A 274 -8.20 31.78 -24.01
N CYS A 275 -8.03 30.91 -23.01
CA CYS A 275 -6.77 30.20 -22.75
C CYS A 275 -6.41 29.17 -23.83
N GLY A 276 -7.38 28.75 -24.65
CA GLY A 276 -7.19 27.82 -25.77
C GLY A 276 -7.76 28.40 -27.06
N LYS A 277 -7.01 29.30 -27.70
CA LYS A 277 -7.47 29.98 -28.92
C LYS A 277 -7.47 29.07 -30.15
N SER A 278 -6.72 27.96 -30.15
CA SER A 278 -6.74 26.98 -31.23
C SER A 278 -6.80 25.54 -30.70
N LYS A 279 -7.34 24.61 -31.52
CA LYS A 279 -7.31 23.15 -31.25
C LYS A 279 -5.87 22.60 -31.14
N LEU A 280 -4.86 23.38 -31.54
CA LEU A 280 -3.44 23.02 -31.65
C LEU A 280 -2.55 23.75 -30.63
N ASP A 281 -3.12 24.51 -29.69
CA ASP A 281 -2.32 25.34 -28.79
C ASP A 281 -1.67 24.45 -27.72
N SER A 282 -0.41 24.04 -27.97
CA SER A 282 0.39 23.16 -27.10
C SER A 282 0.62 23.72 -25.69
N HIS A 283 0.23 24.99 -25.46
CA HIS A 283 0.46 25.72 -24.22
C HIS A 283 -0.81 26.01 -23.40
N ILE A 284 -1.95 25.37 -23.71
CA ILE A 284 -3.21 25.59 -22.98
C ILE A 284 -3.05 25.51 -21.46
N CYS A 285 -2.31 24.52 -20.97
CA CYS A 285 -2.09 24.37 -19.54
C CYS A 285 -1.27 25.54 -18.95
N GLN A 286 -0.22 25.98 -19.64
CA GLN A 286 0.58 27.13 -19.21
C GLN A 286 -0.24 28.42 -19.21
N ASN A 287 -1.10 28.61 -20.21
CA ASN A 287 -2.02 29.74 -20.31
C ASN A 287 -3.06 29.72 -19.18
N LEU A 288 -3.60 28.54 -18.86
CA LEU A 288 -4.54 28.37 -17.75
C LEU A 288 -3.88 28.69 -16.41
N HIS A 289 -2.66 28.18 -16.16
CA HIS A 289 -1.89 28.48 -14.94
C HIS A 289 -1.50 29.97 -14.84
N ALA A 290 -1.12 30.59 -15.95
CA ALA A 290 -0.86 32.04 -15.98
C ALA A 290 -2.13 32.84 -15.69
N THR A 291 -3.28 32.38 -16.19
CA THR A 291 -4.58 33.00 -15.94
C THR A 291 -5.01 32.83 -14.49
N ALA A 292 -4.91 31.63 -13.92
CA ALA A 292 -5.20 31.39 -12.50
C ALA A 292 -4.32 32.27 -11.58
N ARG A 293 -3.03 32.41 -11.88
CA ARG A 293 -2.14 33.34 -11.17
C ARG A 293 -2.55 34.80 -11.33
N LYS A 294 -2.86 35.23 -12.55
CA LYS A 294 -3.30 36.61 -12.84
C LYS A 294 -4.57 37.00 -12.06
N PHE A 295 -5.38 36.02 -11.70
CA PHE A 295 -6.63 36.21 -10.96
C PHE A 295 -6.55 35.86 -9.48
N GLY A 296 -5.35 35.61 -8.94
CA GLY A 296 -5.21 35.25 -7.53
C GLY A 296 -5.97 33.98 -7.16
N LYS A 297 -6.19 33.05 -8.12
CA LYS A 297 -6.89 31.76 -7.91
C LYS A 297 -5.93 30.60 -7.57
N VAL A 298 -4.67 30.90 -7.26
CA VAL A 298 -3.70 29.94 -6.69
C VAL A 298 -3.64 30.11 -5.18
N LEU A 299 -3.35 29.05 -4.41
CA LEU A 299 -3.04 29.24 -2.99
C LEU A 299 -1.74 30.06 -2.90
N PRO A 300 -1.70 31.14 -2.09
CA PRO A 300 -0.56 32.05 -2.00
C PRO A 300 0.59 31.48 -1.16
N VAL A 301 0.79 30.15 -1.19
CA VAL A 301 1.86 29.51 -0.41
C VAL A 301 3.22 29.87 -1.02
N LYS A 302 4.13 30.32 -0.16
CA LYS A 302 5.51 30.64 -0.55
C LYS A 302 6.24 29.36 -0.95
N ILE A 303 6.75 29.33 -2.18
CA ILE A 303 7.58 28.22 -2.69
C ILE A 303 9.03 28.66 -2.63
N SER A 304 9.72 28.17 -1.59
CA SER A 304 11.14 28.38 -1.37
C SER A 304 11.99 27.59 -2.37
N ARG A 305 13.29 27.92 -2.47
CA ARG A 305 14.23 27.20 -3.36
C ARG A 305 15.49 26.81 -2.62
N VAL A 306 15.80 25.52 -2.59
CA VAL A 306 16.98 24.97 -1.93
C VAL A 306 17.99 24.51 -2.99
N PRO A 307 19.29 24.80 -2.85
CA PRO A 307 20.31 24.23 -3.73
C PRO A 307 20.38 22.71 -3.56
N THR A 308 19.98 21.97 -4.60
CA THR A 308 19.96 20.50 -4.58
C THR A 308 20.66 19.95 -5.82
N MET A 309 21.30 18.79 -5.66
CA MET A 309 21.92 18.07 -6.78
C MET A 309 20.84 17.25 -7.51
N TYR A 310 20.52 17.64 -8.75
CA TYR A 310 19.53 16.97 -9.57
C TYR A 310 20.19 16.14 -10.68
N ARG A 311 19.65 14.95 -10.97
CA ARG A 311 20.10 14.11 -12.09
C ARG A 311 19.32 14.46 -13.36
N LEU A 312 19.96 15.12 -14.32
CA LEU A 312 19.30 15.55 -15.57
C LEU A 312 18.68 14.41 -16.38
N SER A 313 19.30 13.23 -16.36
CA SER A 313 18.88 12.11 -17.18
C SER A 313 19.14 10.77 -16.50
N ARG A 314 18.19 9.84 -16.66
CA ARG A 314 18.39 8.43 -16.31
C ARG A 314 19.48 7.80 -17.20
N ARG A 315 19.55 8.14 -18.49
CA ARG A 315 20.48 7.53 -19.45
C ARG A 315 21.92 8.01 -19.32
N LYS A 316 22.13 9.28 -18.98
CA LYS A 316 23.46 9.87 -18.74
C LYS A 316 23.42 10.60 -17.39
N PRO A 317 23.82 9.96 -16.29
CA PRO A 317 23.77 10.55 -14.95
C PRO A 317 24.75 11.72 -14.84
N LYS A 318 24.33 12.91 -15.29
CA LYS A 318 24.99 14.17 -14.95
C LYS A 318 24.23 14.78 -13.78
N ARG A 319 24.89 14.89 -12.63
CA ARG A 319 24.38 15.65 -11.49
C ARG A 319 24.66 17.12 -11.75
N VAL A 320 23.65 17.96 -11.66
CA VAL A 320 23.78 19.42 -11.78
C VAL A 320 23.14 20.05 -10.55
N LYS A 321 23.83 21.03 -9.98
CA LYS A 321 23.30 21.84 -8.89
C LYS A 321 22.20 22.74 -9.46
N CYS A 322 20.98 22.59 -8.98
CA CYS A 322 19.87 23.47 -9.33
C CYS A 322 19.23 24.04 -8.06
N LYS A 323 18.58 25.19 -8.19
CA LYS A 323 17.70 25.74 -7.15
C LYS A 323 16.37 25.00 -7.21
N TYR A 324 16.27 23.88 -6.50
CA TYR A 324 15.10 23.01 -6.52
C TYR A 324 13.97 23.66 -5.69
N PRO A 325 12.74 23.74 -6.21
CA PRO A 325 11.64 24.29 -5.45
C PRO A 325 11.26 23.36 -4.30
N VAL A 326 11.08 23.92 -3.11
CA VAL A 326 10.68 23.21 -1.90
C VAL A 326 9.51 23.97 -1.29
N LEU A 327 8.52 23.23 -0.83
CA LEU A 327 7.46 23.75 0.01
C LEU A 327 7.83 23.43 1.45
N PHE A 328 8.21 24.43 2.23
CA PHE A 328 8.46 24.22 3.66
C PHE A 328 7.12 24.03 4.37
N LEU A 329 7.12 23.15 5.37
CA LEU A 329 5.94 22.91 6.20
C LEU A 329 5.50 24.21 6.88
N SER A 330 6.44 25.04 7.34
CA SER A 330 6.16 26.36 7.91
C SER A 330 5.49 27.31 6.93
N ASP A 331 6.03 27.44 5.70
CA ASP A 331 5.46 28.31 4.66
C ASP A 331 4.02 27.85 4.30
N TRP A 332 3.76 26.54 4.30
CA TRP A 332 2.41 26.00 4.11
C TRP A 332 1.51 26.26 5.31
N ALA A 333 2.00 26.01 6.52
CA ALA A 333 1.23 26.15 7.74
C ALA A 333 0.78 27.61 7.95
N GLU A 334 1.71 28.55 7.80
CA GLU A 334 1.47 30.00 7.85
C GLU A 334 0.39 30.39 6.84
N CYS A 335 0.51 29.97 5.57
CA CYS A 335 -0.50 30.27 4.55
C CYS A 335 -1.90 29.74 4.92
N ILE A 336 -2.01 28.57 5.56
CA ILE A 336 -3.31 28.01 5.94
C ILE A 336 -3.89 28.73 7.16
N LEU A 337 -3.05 29.07 8.13
CA LEU A 337 -3.45 29.84 9.32
C LEU A 337 -3.88 31.26 8.92
N ASP A 338 -3.15 31.93 8.03
CA ASP A 338 -3.52 33.24 7.47
C ASP A 338 -4.87 33.23 6.75
N MET A 339 -5.30 32.06 6.26
CA MET A 339 -6.60 31.85 5.62
C MET A 339 -7.69 31.44 6.61
N GLY A 340 -7.43 31.52 7.92
CA GLY A 340 -8.37 31.23 9.00
C GLY A 340 -8.16 29.87 9.66
N GLY A 341 -7.16 29.07 9.27
CA GLY A 341 -6.70 27.90 10.02
C GLY A 341 -7.61 26.66 10.04
N HIS A 342 -8.79 26.71 9.41
CA HIS A 342 -9.83 25.66 9.57
C HIS A 342 -9.33 24.25 9.24
N PHE A 343 -8.40 24.14 8.30
CA PHE A 343 -7.81 22.85 7.93
C PHE A 343 -7.06 22.17 9.09
N PHE A 344 -6.29 22.93 9.88
CA PHE A 344 -5.56 22.38 11.04
C PHE A 344 -6.39 22.30 12.30
N LEU A 345 -7.49 23.06 12.36
CA LEU A 345 -8.27 23.28 13.56
C LEU A 345 -9.62 22.55 13.51
N GLY A 346 -9.70 21.41 12.83
CA GLY A 346 -10.91 20.57 12.81
C GLY A 346 -12.14 21.27 12.20
N GLY A 347 -11.93 22.17 11.24
CA GLY A 347 -12.99 22.99 10.63
C GLY A 347 -13.31 24.28 11.36
N LYS A 348 -12.58 24.61 12.44
CA LYS A 348 -12.77 25.83 13.25
C LYS A 348 -11.93 27.00 12.78
N SER A 349 -12.48 28.19 12.88
CA SER A 349 -11.75 29.42 12.63
C SER A 349 -10.76 29.76 13.74
N LEU A 350 -9.81 30.66 13.46
CA LEU A 350 -8.89 31.19 14.46
C LEU A 350 -9.60 31.96 15.58
N ASP A 351 -10.81 32.47 15.34
CA ASP A 351 -11.61 33.17 16.36
C ASP A 351 -12.27 32.20 17.35
N GLU A 352 -12.36 30.91 17.00
CA GLU A 352 -12.95 29.85 17.83
C GLU A 352 -11.89 29.15 18.70
N VAL A 353 -10.93 29.92 19.26
CA VAL A 353 -9.79 29.39 20.06
C VAL A 353 -10.23 28.46 21.18
N ASP A 354 -11.32 28.80 21.88
CA ASP A 354 -11.82 27.97 22.96
C ASP A 354 -12.33 26.61 22.46
N MET A 355 -12.91 26.57 21.25
CA MET A 355 -13.47 25.34 20.70
C MET A 355 -12.38 24.38 20.22
N PHE A 356 -11.45 24.85 19.38
CA PHE A 356 -10.37 23.98 18.90
C PHE A 356 -9.32 23.74 19.99
N GLY A 357 -9.14 24.70 20.91
CA GLY A 357 -8.20 24.57 22.01
C GLY A 357 -8.54 23.41 22.94
N VAL A 358 -9.82 23.23 23.27
CA VAL A 358 -10.30 22.06 24.02
C VAL A 358 -10.00 20.76 23.28
N GLN A 359 -10.18 20.73 21.95
CA GLN A 359 -9.89 19.52 21.15
C GLN A 359 -8.39 19.19 21.11
N LEU A 360 -7.53 20.20 20.99
CA LEU A 360 -6.08 20.02 20.99
C LEU A 360 -5.57 19.59 22.38
N GLU A 361 -6.07 20.21 23.44
CA GLU A 361 -5.72 19.81 24.81
C GLU A 361 -6.18 18.39 25.13
N ASP A 362 -7.40 18.01 24.72
CA ASP A 362 -7.93 16.66 24.84
C ASP A 362 -7.04 15.65 24.08
N PHE A 363 -6.65 15.98 22.84
CA PHE A 363 -5.73 15.16 22.06
C PHE A 363 -4.40 14.93 22.79
N TRP A 364 -3.73 15.99 23.24
CA TRP A 364 -2.43 15.86 23.91
C TRP A 364 -2.53 15.17 25.27
N THR A 365 -3.63 15.37 25.99
CA THR A 365 -3.90 14.67 27.25
C THR A 365 -4.03 13.17 27.03
N LYS A 366 -4.77 12.74 26.01
CA LYS A 366 -4.88 11.32 25.65
C LYS A 366 -3.57 10.77 25.10
N TYR A 367 -2.85 11.53 24.28
CA TYR A 367 -1.56 11.12 23.72
C TYR A 367 -0.47 10.97 24.78
N GLN A 368 -0.49 11.78 25.84
CA GLN A 368 0.43 11.63 26.96
C GLN A 368 0.23 10.30 27.68
N GLN A 369 -0.99 9.79 27.77
CA GLN A 369 -1.27 8.51 28.43
C GLN A 369 -0.67 7.34 27.66
N SER A 370 -0.72 7.36 26.34
CA SER A 370 -0.15 6.30 25.50
C SER A 370 1.36 6.47 25.25
N ASN A 371 1.87 7.69 25.23
CA ASN A 371 3.28 7.97 24.92
C ASN A 371 3.89 9.03 25.85
N PRO A 372 4.06 8.73 27.15
CA PRO A 372 4.48 9.72 28.15
C PRO A 372 5.90 10.27 27.91
N ASP A 373 6.74 9.52 27.21
CA ASP A 373 8.15 9.84 26.98
C ASP A 373 8.40 10.74 25.76
N LEU A 374 7.36 11.16 25.04
CA LEU A 374 7.50 12.09 23.93
C LEU A 374 8.10 13.42 24.41
N GLY A 375 9.24 13.83 23.83
CA GLY A 375 9.95 15.06 24.22
C GLY A 375 9.07 16.33 24.25
N PHE A 376 8.00 16.36 23.47
CA PHE A 376 6.96 17.40 23.51
C PHE A 376 6.44 17.66 24.93
N PHE A 377 6.16 16.62 25.73
CA PHE A 377 5.59 16.78 27.08
C PHE A 377 6.58 17.34 28.09
N ARG A 378 7.89 17.23 27.82
CA ARG A 378 8.95 17.87 28.60
C ARG A 378 9.18 19.31 28.16
N ASP A 379 9.13 19.55 26.85
CA ASP A 379 9.60 20.80 26.25
C ASP A 379 8.48 21.85 26.10
N VAL A 380 7.21 21.43 26.09
CA VAL A 380 6.03 22.30 25.92
C VAL A 380 5.15 22.24 27.17
N PRO A 381 4.91 23.37 27.86
CA PRO A 381 4.10 23.40 29.06
C PRO A 381 2.64 23.05 28.74
N LYS A 382 1.95 22.42 29.70
CA LYS A 382 0.55 21.98 29.53
C LYS A 382 -0.41 23.12 29.13
N SER A 383 -0.12 24.35 29.54
CA SER A 383 -0.89 25.55 29.15
C SER A 383 -0.93 25.79 27.63
N ASP A 384 0.07 25.28 26.90
CA ASP A 384 0.28 25.55 25.48
C ASP A 384 -0.21 24.39 24.61
N TRP A 385 -0.69 23.30 25.20
CA TRP A 385 -1.23 22.15 24.47
C TRP A 385 -2.44 22.53 23.62
N LYS A 386 -3.31 23.42 24.14
CA LYS A 386 -4.45 23.96 23.42
C LYS A 386 -4.09 24.82 22.20
N LEU A 387 -2.81 25.18 22.04
CA LEU A 387 -2.28 25.93 20.89
C LEU A 387 -1.34 25.08 20.02
N SER A 388 -1.12 23.82 20.39
CA SER A 388 -0.17 22.93 19.73
C SER A 388 -0.90 22.02 18.75
N VAL A 389 -0.71 22.22 17.45
CA VAL A 389 -1.34 21.41 16.40
C VAL A 389 -0.51 20.13 16.17
N PRO A 390 -1.08 18.92 16.36
CA PRO A 390 -0.38 17.68 16.04
C PRO A 390 -0.29 17.50 14.52
N LEU A 391 0.94 17.31 14.01
CA LEU A 391 1.19 17.03 12.60
C LEU A 391 1.93 15.71 12.45
N ALA A 392 1.28 14.72 11.84
CA ALA A 392 1.92 13.49 11.42
C ALA A 392 2.54 13.71 10.02
N ILE A 393 3.86 13.53 9.91
CA ILE A 393 4.55 13.56 8.62
C ILE A 393 4.86 12.13 8.22
N HIS A 394 4.11 11.63 7.25
CA HIS A 394 4.44 10.36 6.63
C HIS A 394 5.34 10.58 5.42
N GLY A 395 6.46 9.86 5.38
CA GLY A 395 7.30 9.76 4.20
C GLY A 395 7.00 8.46 3.48
N ASP A 396 6.42 8.52 2.28
CA ASP A 396 6.45 7.37 1.38
C ASP A 396 7.91 7.12 1.02
N GLU A 397 8.48 6.05 1.59
CA GLU A 397 9.72 5.47 1.13
C GLU A 397 9.45 4.89 -0.26
N GLY A 398 9.36 5.79 -1.24
CA GLY A 398 8.91 5.47 -2.59
C GLY A 398 9.61 4.23 -3.07
N THR A 399 8.85 3.17 -3.28
CA THR A 399 9.39 1.87 -3.64
C THR A 399 10.15 2.05 -4.96
N LEU A 400 11.48 2.02 -4.90
CA LEU A 400 12.34 2.00 -6.09
C LEU A 400 12.21 0.68 -6.87
N GLU A 401 11.22 -0.15 -6.53
CA GLU A 401 10.78 -1.26 -7.35
C GLU A 401 10.10 -0.73 -8.60
N GLY A 402 10.90 -0.60 -9.65
CA GLY A 402 10.40 -0.49 -11.01
C GLY A 402 9.45 -1.66 -11.26
N THR A 403 8.15 -1.35 -11.22
CA THR A 403 7.09 -2.22 -11.72
C THR A 403 7.50 -2.68 -13.11
N SER A 404 7.88 -3.94 -13.19
CA SER A 404 8.09 -4.64 -14.44
C SER A 404 6.76 -4.61 -15.19
N SER A 405 6.73 -3.84 -16.27
CA SER A 405 5.71 -3.93 -17.31
C SER A 405 5.54 -5.40 -17.72
N GLU A 406 4.29 -5.86 -17.63
CA GLU A 406 3.66 -6.88 -18.47
C GLU A 406 4.43 -8.18 -18.72
N VAL A 407 4.00 -9.25 -18.04
CA VAL A 407 4.19 -10.63 -18.52
C VAL A 407 3.08 -10.91 -19.56
N PRO A 408 3.38 -11.51 -20.73
CA PRO A 408 2.38 -11.76 -21.76
C PRO A 408 1.26 -12.68 -21.26
N LEU A 409 0.02 -12.33 -21.62
CA LEU A 409 -1.19 -13.11 -21.43
C LEU A 409 -1.05 -14.49 -22.14
N CYS A 410 -0.66 -15.55 -21.44
CA CYS A 410 -0.53 -16.91 -22.00
C CYS A 410 -1.59 -17.89 -21.45
N ARG A 411 -2.69 -17.98 -22.21
CA ARG A 411 -3.54 -19.12 -22.67
C ARG A 411 -3.77 -20.45 -21.92
N ASP A 412 -3.32 -20.74 -20.69
CA ASP A 412 -3.65 -22.04 -20.06
C ASP A 412 -4.38 -21.96 -18.71
N ILE A 413 -5.60 -22.50 -18.65
CA ILE A 413 -6.47 -22.51 -17.46
C ILE A 413 -5.87 -23.36 -16.33
N HIS A 414 -5.12 -24.42 -16.66
CA HIS A 414 -4.45 -25.24 -15.64
C HIS A 414 -3.22 -24.56 -15.02
N GLN A 415 -2.55 -23.66 -15.74
CA GLN A 415 -1.50 -22.82 -15.14
C GLN A 415 -2.08 -21.66 -14.32
N ARG A 416 -3.30 -21.21 -14.62
CA ARG A 416 -4.02 -20.20 -13.81
C ARG A 416 -4.38 -20.71 -12.42
N LEU A 417 -4.70 -22.00 -12.26
CA LEU A 417 -4.97 -22.60 -10.94
C LEU A 417 -3.72 -22.75 -10.06
N ARG A 418 -2.52 -22.68 -10.66
CA ARG A 418 -1.23 -22.68 -9.93
C ARG A 418 -0.65 -21.28 -9.72
N ALA A 419 -1.30 -20.25 -10.25
CA ALA A 419 -0.90 -18.86 -10.04
C ALA A 419 -1.87 -18.25 -9.03
N TRP A 420 -1.34 -17.67 -7.95
CA TRP A 420 -2.14 -16.95 -6.97
C TRP A 420 -3.05 -15.93 -7.67
N PRO A 421 -4.36 -15.91 -7.39
CA PRO A 421 -5.24 -14.87 -7.92
C PRO A 421 -4.69 -13.51 -7.49
N ARG A 422 -4.45 -12.62 -8.46
CA ARG A 422 -3.96 -11.27 -8.20
C ARG A 422 -5.08 -10.28 -8.51
N GLY A 423 -5.62 -9.65 -7.47
CA GLY A 423 -6.37 -8.41 -7.61
C GLY A 423 -5.41 -7.27 -7.92
N LEU A 424 -5.85 -6.33 -8.77
CA LEU A 424 -5.14 -5.05 -8.97
C LEU A 424 -5.51 -3.99 -7.92
N GLY A 425 -6.43 -4.32 -7.02
CA GLY A 425 -6.96 -3.40 -6.02
C GLY A 425 -5.90 -2.97 -4.99
N LYS A 426 -5.87 -1.69 -4.67
CA LYS A 426 -5.08 -1.11 -3.57
C LYS A 426 -6.00 -0.38 -2.59
N GLY A 427 -5.59 -0.31 -1.32
CA GLY A 427 -6.29 0.46 -0.30
C GLY A 427 -7.79 0.15 -0.25
N HIS A 428 -8.61 1.16 -0.59
CA HIS A 428 -10.07 1.10 -0.59
C HIS A 428 -10.66 -0.04 -1.43
N ASP A 429 -10.05 -0.39 -2.57
CA ASP A 429 -10.53 -1.50 -3.41
C ASP A 429 -10.54 -2.83 -2.65
N ALA A 430 -9.57 -3.03 -1.74
CA ALA A 430 -9.53 -4.23 -0.92
C ALA A 430 -10.73 -4.27 0.05
N ALA A 431 -11.08 -3.13 0.65
CA ALA A 431 -12.24 -3.04 1.54
C ALA A 431 -13.55 -3.34 0.80
N ILE A 432 -13.73 -2.80 -0.42
CA ILE A 432 -14.90 -3.11 -1.27
C ILE A 432 -14.93 -4.61 -1.60
N LEU A 433 -13.78 -5.19 -1.98
CA LEU A 433 -13.71 -6.62 -2.31
C LEU A 433 -14.07 -7.51 -1.12
N TRP A 434 -13.65 -7.16 0.10
CA TRP A 434 -14.04 -7.89 1.31
C TRP A 434 -15.52 -7.75 1.65
N ALA A 435 -16.10 -6.56 1.46
CA ALA A 435 -17.54 -6.36 1.63
C ALA A 435 -18.37 -7.15 0.61
N TRP A 436 -17.94 -7.14 -0.65
CA TRP A 436 -18.56 -7.94 -1.71
C TRP A 436 -18.42 -9.43 -1.41
N LEU A 437 -17.23 -9.90 -1.01
CA LEU A 437 -16.98 -11.31 -0.72
C LEU A 437 -17.85 -11.82 0.44
N ASP A 438 -17.97 -11.06 1.52
CA ASP A 438 -18.88 -11.35 2.65
C ASP A 438 -20.32 -11.51 2.16
N GLU A 439 -20.80 -10.61 1.30
CA GLU A 439 -22.16 -10.69 0.75
C GLU A 439 -22.34 -11.89 -0.20
N GLU A 440 -21.39 -12.18 -1.07
CA GLU A 440 -21.46 -13.34 -1.96
C GLU A 440 -21.51 -14.66 -1.18
N ILE A 441 -20.69 -14.80 -0.14
CA ILE A 441 -20.65 -16.02 0.68
C ILE A 441 -21.99 -16.30 1.35
N ARG A 442 -22.76 -15.28 1.73
CA ARG A 442 -24.11 -15.44 2.29
C ARG A 442 -25.12 -16.00 1.28
N HIS A 443 -24.88 -15.77 -0.01
CA HIS A 443 -25.74 -16.23 -1.10
C HIS A 443 -25.30 -17.56 -1.68
N VAL A 444 -24.09 -18.04 -1.35
CA VAL A 444 -23.68 -19.41 -1.68
C VAL A 444 -24.63 -20.33 -0.92
N PRO A 445 -25.49 -21.12 -1.61
CA PRO A 445 -26.34 -22.06 -0.92
C PRO A 445 -25.44 -23.04 -0.16
N PRO A 446 -25.93 -23.72 0.88
CA PRO A 446 -25.19 -24.80 1.52
C PRO A 446 -25.05 -25.97 0.52
N VAL A 447 -24.15 -25.83 -0.46
CA VAL A 447 -23.91 -26.79 -1.54
C VAL A 447 -22.55 -27.42 -1.32
N ASP A 448 -22.56 -28.75 -1.34
CA ASP A 448 -21.45 -29.70 -1.17
C ASP A 448 -20.69 -29.61 0.16
N LEU A 449 -20.95 -30.61 1.01
CA LEU A 449 -20.25 -30.88 2.27
C LEU A 449 -18.72 -30.93 2.12
N GLU A 450 -18.22 -31.18 0.90
CA GLU A 450 -16.80 -31.39 0.60
C GLU A 450 -15.92 -30.19 1.01
N PHE A 451 -16.44 -28.96 0.91
CA PHE A 451 -15.67 -27.74 1.24
C PHE A 451 -16.34 -26.90 2.33
N LYS A 452 -17.24 -27.49 3.10
CA LYS A 452 -17.98 -26.80 4.18
C LYS A 452 -17.03 -26.06 5.12
N ASP A 453 -15.97 -26.72 5.57
CA ASP A 453 -14.98 -26.12 6.47
C ASP A 453 -14.30 -24.89 5.85
N ILE A 454 -13.97 -24.93 4.55
CA ILE A 454 -13.35 -23.78 3.86
C ILE A 454 -14.32 -22.61 3.80
N PHE A 455 -15.59 -22.84 3.45
CA PHE A 455 -16.59 -21.77 3.37
C PHE A 455 -16.94 -21.18 4.74
N GLU A 456 -17.09 -22.01 5.76
CA GLU A 456 -17.29 -21.56 7.13
C GLU A 456 -16.11 -20.71 7.60
N VAL A 457 -14.88 -21.19 7.36
CA VAL A 457 -13.67 -20.46 7.74
C VAL A 457 -13.49 -19.20 6.87
N LEU A 458 -13.97 -19.18 5.64
CA LEU A 458 -13.93 -17.99 4.81
C LEU A 458 -14.91 -16.93 5.31
N HIS A 459 -16.14 -17.33 5.63
CA HIS A 459 -17.20 -16.42 6.06
C HIS A 459 -16.84 -15.68 7.36
N TRP A 460 -16.48 -16.40 8.44
CA TRP A 460 -16.13 -15.74 9.70
C TRP A 460 -14.89 -14.84 9.57
N SER A 461 -13.89 -15.23 8.76
CA SER A 461 -12.70 -14.41 8.49
C SER A 461 -13.06 -13.09 7.79
N CYS A 462 -13.92 -13.15 6.76
CA CYS A 462 -14.41 -11.97 6.05
C CYS A 462 -15.16 -11.04 7.01
N LEU A 463 -16.07 -11.62 7.81
CA LEU A 463 -16.88 -10.88 8.76
C LEU A 463 -16.04 -10.23 9.85
N ALA A 464 -15.01 -10.91 10.36
CA ALA A 464 -14.07 -10.38 11.34
C ALA A 464 -13.25 -9.22 10.75
N ASN A 465 -12.69 -9.39 9.54
CA ASN A 465 -11.94 -8.31 8.87
C ASN A 465 -12.83 -7.10 8.56
N ASN A 466 -14.06 -7.31 8.08
CA ASN A 466 -15.00 -6.22 7.82
C ASN A 466 -15.35 -5.46 9.09
N ARG A 467 -15.63 -6.16 10.21
CA ARG A 467 -15.89 -5.53 11.50
C ARG A 467 -14.67 -4.77 12.02
N PHE A 468 -13.48 -5.36 11.93
CA PHE A 468 -12.22 -4.73 12.33
C PHE A 468 -12.02 -3.38 11.64
N TRP A 469 -12.06 -3.37 10.29
CA TRP A 469 -11.85 -2.14 9.53
C TRP A 469 -13.01 -1.16 9.65
N HIS A 470 -14.26 -1.64 9.64
CA HIS A 470 -15.42 -0.78 9.83
C HIS A 470 -15.35 -0.06 11.17
N CYS A 471 -14.95 -0.75 12.23
CA CYS A 471 -14.80 -0.19 13.56
C CYS A 471 -13.66 0.85 13.60
N ILE A 472 -12.51 0.57 12.97
CA ILE A 472 -11.44 1.58 12.81
C ILE A 472 -11.95 2.83 12.07
N TYR A 473 -12.75 2.67 11.02
CA TYR A 473 -13.19 3.78 10.16
C TYR A 473 -14.39 4.58 10.69
N THR A 474 -15.22 3.98 11.53
CA THR A 474 -16.40 4.65 12.10
C THR A 474 -16.08 5.35 13.42
N ASN A 475 -14.95 5.00 14.05
CA ASN A 475 -14.47 5.67 15.25
C ASN A 475 -13.48 6.80 14.92
N GLY A 476 -13.25 7.68 15.90
CA GLY A 476 -12.25 8.73 15.79
C GLY A 476 -10.82 8.21 15.93
N ILE A 477 -9.88 9.15 15.99
CA ILE A 477 -8.45 8.85 16.24
C ILE A 477 -8.20 8.22 17.61
N TRP A 478 -9.11 8.44 18.58
CA TRP A 478 -9.05 7.87 19.93
C TRP A 478 -10.13 6.80 20.05
N LEU A 479 -9.70 5.55 20.19
CA LEU A 479 -10.58 4.40 20.33
C LEU A 479 -10.86 4.15 21.81
N PRO A 480 -12.13 4.10 22.25
CA PRO A 480 -12.46 3.68 23.61
C PRO A 480 -11.92 2.27 23.89
N ARG A 481 -11.40 2.03 25.10
CA ARG A 481 -10.86 0.71 25.49
C ARG A 481 -11.79 -0.46 25.16
N SER A 482 -13.10 -0.33 25.41
CA SER A 482 -14.11 -1.35 25.08
C SER A 482 -14.19 -1.66 23.59
N THR A 483 -14.00 -0.63 22.74
CA THR A 483 -13.95 -0.78 21.29
C THR A 483 -12.70 -1.52 20.84
N VAL A 484 -11.56 -1.24 21.50
CA VAL A 484 -10.28 -1.90 21.19
C VAL A 484 -10.29 -3.37 21.58
N VAL A 485 -10.99 -3.75 22.65
CA VAL A 485 -11.18 -5.17 23.01
C VAL A 485 -11.86 -5.94 21.88
N GLU A 486 -12.93 -5.41 21.30
CA GLU A 486 -13.59 -6.04 20.14
C GLU A 486 -12.71 -6.01 18.88
N LEU A 487 -11.95 -4.93 18.65
CA LEU A 487 -10.97 -4.87 17.56
C LEU A 487 -9.88 -5.93 17.69
N VAL A 488 -9.30 -6.14 18.86
CA VAL A 488 -8.26 -7.16 19.06
C VAL A 488 -8.82 -8.55 18.80
N LYS A 489 -10.03 -8.83 19.28
CA LYS A 489 -10.74 -10.08 19.03
C LYS A 489 -11.02 -10.31 17.54
N ASP A 490 -11.58 -9.33 16.83
CA ASP A 490 -11.87 -9.44 15.40
C ASP A 490 -10.56 -9.50 14.56
N GLY A 491 -9.52 -8.78 14.99
CA GLY A 491 -8.19 -8.80 14.36
C GLY A 491 -7.53 -10.17 14.44
N TRP A 492 -7.51 -10.78 15.63
CA TRP A 492 -6.99 -12.15 15.80
C TRP A 492 -7.85 -13.18 15.07
N ALA A 493 -9.18 -13.07 15.14
CA ALA A 493 -10.08 -13.96 14.39
C ALA A 493 -9.80 -13.93 12.89
N PHE A 494 -9.51 -12.76 12.31
CA PHE A 494 -9.10 -12.66 10.91
C PHE A 494 -7.73 -13.32 10.64
N VAL A 495 -6.73 -13.09 11.50
CA VAL A 495 -5.40 -13.69 11.34
C VAL A 495 -5.47 -15.22 11.40
N ASP A 496 -6.15 -15.75 12.41
CA ASP A 496 -6.36 -17.19 12.59
C ASP A 496 -7.14 -17.79 11.43
N GLY A 497 -8.20 -17.10 11.01
CA GLY A 497 -9.01 -17.46 9.86
C GLY A 497 -8.21 -17.54 8.56
N TYR A 498 -7.35 -16.55 8.29
CA TYR A 498 -6.48 -16.56 7.12
C TYR A 498 -5.47 -17.72 7.15
N ILE A 499 -4.83 -17.98 8.31
CA ILE A 499 -3.88 -19.09 8.48
C ILE A 499 -4.59 -20.43 8.29
N THR A 500 -5.80 -20.57 8.85
CA THR A 500 -6.61 -21.78 8.74
C THR A 500 -7.03 -22.02 7.29
N LEU A 501 -7.48 -20.99 6.57
CA LEU A 501 -7.79 -21.08 5.14
C LEU A 501 -6.59 -21.49 4.32
N ALA A 502 -5.40 -20.96 4.63
CA ALA A 502 -4.17 -21.36 3.96
C ALA A 502 -3.84 -22.84 4.19
N ALA A 503 -4.02 -23.34 5.42
CA ALA A 503 -3.81 -24.74 5.74
C ALA A 503 -4.84 -25.65 5.06
N LEU A 504 -6.12 -25.31 5.12
CA LEU A 504 -7.21 -26.08 4.48
C LEU A 504 -7.03 -26.13 2.96
N CYS A 505 -6.80 -24.99 2.30
CA CYS A 505 -6.55 -24.98 0.86
C CYS A 505 -5.29 -25.78 0.49
N CYS A 506 -4.22 -25.69 1.28
CA CYS A 506 -3.01 -26.49 1.05
C CYS A 506 -3.30 -27.99 1.11
N ARG A 507 -4.11 -28.44 2.09
CA ARG A 507 -4.55 -29.84 2.23
C ARG A 507 -5.33 -30.33 1.01
N GLU A 508 -6.19 -29.48 0.45
CA GLU A 508 -6.94 -29.76 -0.78
C GLU A 508 -6.10 -29.59 -2.07
N GLY A 509 -4.81 -29.29 -1.95
CA GLY A 509 -3.92 -29.07 -3.09
C GLY A 509 -4.14 -27.74 -3.82
N TRP A 510 -4.84 -26.78 -3.21
CA TRP A 510 -5.14 -25.46 -3.75
C TRP A 510 -4.13 -24.41 -3.28
N TRP A 511 -3.66 -23.58 -4.23
CA TRP A 511 -2.77 -22.46 -3.94
C TRP A 511 -3.55 -21.15 -3.98
N ALA A 512 -4.55 -21.02 -3.08
CA ALA A 512 -5.46 -19.87 -3.01
C ALA A 512 -5.01 -18.77 -2.04
N TYR A 513 -4.49 -19.15 -0.85
CA TYR A 513 -3.99 -18.22 0.17
C TYR A 513 -2.46 -18.16 0.26
N GLN A 514 -1.89 -16.99 -0.01
CA GLN A 514 -0.46 -16.77 0.15
C GLN A 514 -0.17 -16.09 1.48
N LEU A 515 0.62 -16.71 2.35
CA LEU A 515 1.14 -16.04 3.56
C LEU A 515 2.15 -14.97 3.12
N ARG A 516 1.70 -13.71 3.16
CA ARG A 516 2.49 -12.53 2.79
C ARG A 516 2.97 -11.81 4.04
N PRO A 517 4.10 -11.08 3.99
CA PRO A 517 4.52 -10.18 5.07
C PRO A 517 3.43 -9.18 5.50
N LYS A 518 2.45 -8.88 4.64
CA LYS A 518 1.31 -8.01 4.99
C LYS A 518 0.37 -8.61 6.05
N LEU A 519 0.16 -9.93 6.07
CA LEU A 519 -0.61 -10.56 7.14
C LEU A 519 0.14 -10.45 8.48
N HIS A 520 1.47 -10.57 8.44
CA HIS A 520 2.31 -10.34 9.61
C HIS A 520 2.24 -8.89 10.11
N MET A 521 2.18 -7.90 9.21
CA MET A 521 1.91 -6.51 9.60
C MET A 521 0.53 -6.35 10.26
N MET A 522 -0.51 -7.04 9.76
CA MET A 522 -1.82 -7.05 10.42
C MET A 522 -1.71 -7.61 11.84
N ALA A 523 -1.02 -8.73 12.03
CA ALA A 523 -0.79 -9.29 13.37
C ALA A 523 -0.04 -8.31 14.29
N HIS A 524 0.95 -7.56 13.77
CA HIS A 524 1.60 -6.49 14.54
C HIS A 524 0.64 -5.38 14.96
N ILE A 525 -0.25 -4.92 14.07
CA ILE A 525 -1.27 -3.93 14.43
C ILE A 525 -2.15 -4.45 15.59
N VAL A 526 -2.54 -5.72 15.53
CA VAL A 526 -3.37 -6.34 16.59
C VAL A 526 -2.58 -6.50 17.89
N LEU A 527 -1.31 -6.90 17.82
CA LEU A 527 -0.41 -7.00 18.96
C LEU A 527 -0.17 -5.64 19.63
N ASP A 528 0.04 -4.58 18.86
CA ASP A 528 0.24 -3.22 19.39
C ASP A 528 -1.03 -2.76 20.15
N LEU A 529 -2.22 -2.99 19.59
CA LEU A 529 -3.49 -2.71 20.27
C LEU A 529 -3.66 -3.53 21.55
N GLN A 530 -3.27 -4.80 21.52
CA GLN A 530 -3.31 -5.68 22.69
C GLN A 530 -2.34 -5.22 23.78
N TRP A 531 -1.13 -4.82 23.41
CA TRP A 531 -0.12 -4.29 24.32
C TRP A 531 -0.61 -3.01 25.01
N GLU A 532 -1.20 -2.08 24.26
CA GLU A 532 -1.82 -0.87 24.83
C GLU A 532 -2.99 -1.21 25.77
N LEU A 533 -3.74 -2.29 25.48
CA LEU A 533 -4.78 -2.79 26.38
C LEU A 533 -4.22 -3.35 27.69
N GLU A 534 -2.98 -3.83 27.76
CA GLU A 534 -2.41 -4.33 29.02
C GLU A 534 -2.27 -3.23 30.07
N ASN A 535 -2.18 -1.97 29.65
CA ASN A 535 -2.24 -0.85 30.57
C ASN A 535 -3.69 -0.55 30.97
N GLU A 536 -4.09 -1.02 32.16
CA GLU A 536 -5.44 -0.81 32.73
C GLU A 536 -5.79 0.67 32.93
N GLN A 537 -4.80 1.57 32.99
CA GLN A 537 -5.02 3.00 33.18
C GLN A 537 -5.39 3.74 31.89
N VAL A 538 -5.22 3.11 30.73
CA VAL A 538 -5.50 3.72 29.43
C VAL A 538 -6.98 3.55 29.08
N GLU A 539 -7.70 4.68 29.06
CA GLU A 539 -9.12 4.72 28.67
C GLU A 539 -9.30 4.80 27.14
N TYR A 540 -8.37 5.49 26.47
CA TYR A 540 -8.39 5.68 25.02
C TYR A 540 -7.07 5.26 24.40
N ILE A 541 -7.14 4.44 23.35
CA ILE A 541 -5.97 3.97 22.61
C ILE A 541 -5.95 4.67 21.25
N LEU A 542 -4.75 5.02 20.78
CA LEU A 542 -4.57 5.65 19.49
C LEU A 542 -4.96 4.68 18.36
N SER A 543 -5.87 5.11 17.49
CA SER A 543 -6.34 4.31 16.36
C SER A 543 -5.17 3.98 15.41
N PRO A 544 -5.03 2.74 14.94
CA PRO A 544 -3.97 2.39 13.97
C PRO A 544 -4.20 3.06 12.61
N SER A 545 -5.37 3.65 12.37
CA SER A 545 -5.62 4.48 11.20
C SER A 545 -4.64 5.66 11.07
N VAL A 546 -4.07 6.14 12.19
CA VAL A 546 -3.11 7.27 12.16
C VAL A 546 -1.80 6.92 11.46
N SER A 547 -1.44 5.63 11.41
CA SER A 547 -0.27 5.12 10.71
C SER A 547 -0.62 4.47 9.37
N CYS A 548 -1.91 4.37 9.04
CA CYS A 548 -2.35 3.79 7.78
C CYS A 548 -2.01 4.71 6.61
N THR A 549 -1.24 4.19 5.67
CA THR A 549 -0.76 4.92 4.50
C THR A 549 -1.83 5.11 3.42
N TRP A 550 -3.09 4.76 3.64
CA TRP A 550 -4.04 4.61 2.54
C TRP A 550 -4.57 5.97 2.10
N ALA A 551 -4.84 6.84 3.09
CA ALA A 551 -5.12 8.25 2.86
C ALA A 551 -3.94 8.91 2.13
N ASP A 552 -2.72 8.56 2.53
CA ASP A 552 -1.50 9.01 1.88
C ASP A 552 -1.31 8.39 0.50
N GLU A 553 -1.66 7.14 0.26
CA GLU A 553 -1.52 6.46 -1.04
C GLU A 553 -2.52 7.00 -2.04
N ASP A 554 -3.74 7.30 -1.62
CA ASP A 554 -4.71 8.00 -2.46
C ASP A 554 -4.25 9.42 -2.75
N TYR A 555 -3.73 10.12 -1.75
CA TYR A 555 -3.14 11.45 -1.90
C TYR A 555 -1.92 11.44 -2.84
N ILE A 556 -0.93 10.61 -2.58
CA ILE A 556 0.29 10.40 -3.37
C ILE A 556 -0.10 9.90 -4.75
N GLY A 557 -1.08 9.02 -4.88
CA GLY A 557 -1.61 8.54 -6.14
C GLY A 557 -2.18 9.69 -6.98
N LYS A 558 -2.95 10.59 -6.36
CA LYS A 558 -3.46 11.83 -6.97
C LYS A 558 -2.30 12.77 -7.36
N VAL A 559 -1.36 13.05 -6.45
CA VAL A 559 -0.19 13.92 -6.70
C VAL A 559 0.76 13.35 -7.76
N ALA A 560 1.00 12.04 -7.76
CA ALA A 560 1.83 11.34 -8.74
C ALA A 560 1.17 11.32 -10.12
N ARG A 561 -0.16 11.15 -10.20
CA ARG A 561 -0.93 11.33 -11.45
C ARG A 561 -0.76 12.75 -11.99
N VAL A 562 -0.81 13.77 -11.12
CA VAL A 562 -0.54 15.16 -11.50
C VAL A 562 0.90 15.32 -12.02
N SER A 563 1.88 14.81 -11.28
CA SER A 563 3.31 14.91 -11.60
C SER A 563 3.69 14.29 -12.94
N ARG A 564 3.20 13.08 -13.23
CA ARG A 564 3.44 12.38 -14.50
C ARG A 564 2.95 13.17 -15.72
N ARG A 565 2.04 14.12 -15.53
CA ARG A 565 1.45 14.96 -16.59
C ARG A 565 1.99 16.39 -16.60
N THR A 566 3.12 16.62 -15.94
CA THR A 566 3.87 17.88 -16.00
C THR A 566 5.15 17.68 -16.80
N HIS A 567 5.61 18.76 -17.45
CA HIS A 567 6.88 18.71 -18.16
C HIS A 567 8.03 18.47 -17.17
N PRO A 568 8.97 17.53 -17.43
CA PRO A 568 9.98 17.09 -16.44
C PRO A 568 10.77 18.22 -15.79
N TRP A 569 11.09 19.26 -16.55
CA TRP A 569 11.88 20.41 -16.08
C TRP A 569 11.14 21.34 -15.12
N THR A 570 9.81 21.36 -15.21
CA THR A 570 8.94 22.17 -14.36
C THR A 570 8.09 21.28 -13.46
N ALA A 571 8.44 19.99 -13.36
CA ALA A 571 7.54 18.99 -12.80
C ALA A 571 7.24 19.27 -11.34
N ALA A 572 8.27 19.53 -10.53
CA ALA A 572 8.10 19.87 -9.13
C ALA A 572 7.19 21.11 -8.93
N MET A 573 7.50 22.23 -9.58
CA MET A 573 6.73 23.48 -9.45
C MET A 573 5.29 23.31 -9.94
N ASN A 574 5.08 22.73 -11.12
CA ASN A 574 3.75 22.56 -11.69
C ASN A 574 2.93 21.53 -10.93
N THR A 575 3.57 20.51 -10.33
CA THR A 575 2.88 19.53 -9.47
C THR A 575 2.36 20.24 -8.24
N ILE A 576 3.23 20.96 -7.51
CA ILE A 576 2.85 21.75 -6.33
C ILE A 576 1.69 22.69 -6.66
N GLN A 577 1.80 23.49 -7.73
CA GLN A 577 0.76 24.45 -8.10
C GLN A 577 -0.58 23.80 -8.47
N ARG A 578 -0.56 22.68 -9.20
CA ARG A 578 -1.78 21.96 -9.59
C ARG A 578 -2.44 21.29 -8.38
N THR A 579 -1.64 20.67 -7.52
CA THR A 579 -2.11 20.05 -6.28
C THR A 579 -2.74 21.07 -5.33
N LEU A 580 -2.07 22.21 -5.12
CA LEU A 580 -2.61 23.32 -4.32
C LEU A 580 -3.90 23.91 -4.92
N GLY A 581 -3.98 24.01 -6.25
CA GLY A 581 -5.21 24.43 -6.93
C GLY A 581 -6.38 23.46 -6.70
N PHE A 582 -6.11 22.16 -6.64
CA PHE A 582 -7.11 21.15 -6.30
C PHE A 582 -7.63 21.33 -4.87
N TYR A 583 -6.74 21.48 -3.88
CA TYR A 583 -7.16 21.70 -2.47
C TYR A 583 -7.98 22.97 -2.29
N ARG A 584 -7.57 24.06 -2.94
CA ARG A 584 -8.33 25.31 -2.89
C ARG A 584 -9.79 25.13 -3.31
N ARG A 585 -10.04 24.34 -4.35
CA ARG A 585 -11.40 24.09 -4.86
C ARG A 585 -12.21 23.26 -3.87
N VAL A 586 -11.67 22.13 -3.42
CA VAL A 586 -12.34 21.26 -2.44
C VAL A 586 -12.66 22.04 -1.16
N TRP A 587 -11.74 22.91 -0.73
CA TRP A 587 -11.99 23.81 0.40
C TRP A 587 -13.08 24.84 0.11
N GLY A 588 -13.13 25.43 -1.08
CA GLY A 588 -14.20 26.36 -1.46
C GLY A 588 -15.58 25.72 -1.53
N GLU A 589 -15.66 24.40 -1.69
CA GLU A 589 -16.92 23.63 -1.64
C GLU A 589 -17.32 23.29 -0.20
N LYS A 590 -16.34 22.95 0.66
CA LYS A 590 -16.59 22.49 2.03
C LYS A 590 -16.72 23.63 3.05
N PHE A 591 -16.03 24.74 2.82
CA PHE A 591 -16.01 25.90 3.71
C PHE A 591 -16.68 27.08 3.03
N ASN A 592 -17.25 27.99 3.83
CA ASN A 592 -18.01 29.15 3.33
C ASN A 592 -17.17 29.94 2.29
N LYS A 593 -17.81 30.47 1.24
CA LYS A 593 -17.15 31.30 0.21
C LYS A 593 -16.40 32.48 0.81
N SER A 594 -16.81 32.97 2.00
CA SER A 594 -16.09 34.01 2.75
C SER A 594 -14.63 33.63 3.06
N TYR A 595 -14.33 32.33 3.20
CA TYR A 595 -13.00 31.79 3.53
C TYR A 595 -11.88 32.23 2.56
N PHE A 596 -12.23 32.61 1.32
CA PHE A 596 -11.25 33.09 0.34
C PHE A 596 -11.41 34.57 -0.03
N LEU A 597 -12.43 35.25 0.50
CA LEU A 597 -12.86 36.57 0.01
C LEU A 597 -12.54 37.72 0.97
N GLU A 598 -12.14 37.46 2.22
CA GLU A 598 -11.86 38.52 3.20
C GLU A 598 -10.53 39.27 2.98
N GLY A 599 -9.77 38.96 1.91
CA GLY A 599 -8.57 39.70 1.52
C GLY A 599 -8.72 40.64 0.31
N GLU A 600 -9.92 40.75 -0.28
CA GLU A 600 -10.21 41.69 -1.38
C GLU A 600 -11.03 42.89 -0.89
N THR A 601 -10.46 43.69 0.02
CA THR A 601 -10.90 45.08 0.28
C THR A 601 -9.78 46.06 -0.03
#